data_AF-A0A0M8NSX6-F1
#
_entry.id   AF-A0A0M8NSX6-F1
#
_cell.length_a   1.000
_cell.length_b   1.000
_cell.length_c   1.000
_cell.angle_alpha   90.00
_cell.angle_beta   90.00
_cell.angle_gamma   90.00
#
_symmetry.space_group_name_H-M   'P 1'
#
loop_
_entity.id
_entity.type
_entity.pdbx_description
1 polymer ?
#
loop_
_entity_poly.entity_id
_entity_poly.type
_entity_poly.pdbx_seq_one_letter_code
_entity_poly.pdbx_strand_id
1 'polypeptide(L)'
;MSVSPVTYFETQARLSTWTDELEFLGYILCELIDEERLNTIGYRCHQAADLPAIISILRLQLKEPDGCLAKMMTEDELTVFRWLLEKSRDIRNLMAHHNILNDDILNDLEKTKERLGARLEFAIRGAASDRGIYQVCFDIDSHPDILLIS
;
A
#
# COMPACT_ATOMS: atom_id res chain seq x y z
N MET A 1 -24.30 -0.45 -21.38
CA MET A 1 -24.02 1.01 -21.37
C MET A 1 -22.59 1.18 -21.83
N SER A 2 -22.32 1.92 -22.91
CA SER A 2 -20.97 2.17 -23.39
C SER A 2 -20.37 3.33 -22.61
N VAL A 3 -19.31 3.08 -21.85
CA VAL A 3 -18.56 4.13 -21.14
C VAL A 3 -17.67 4.87 -22.13
N SER A 4 -17.56 6.19 -21.96
CA SER A 4 -16.66 7.02 -22.77
C SER A 4 -15.23 6.48 -22.68
N PRO A 5 -14.49 6.37 -23.80
CA PRO A 5 -13.07 6.00 -23.77
C PRO A 5 -12.25 6.86 -22.81
N VAL A 6 -12.59 8.14 -22.65
CA VAL A 6 -11.93 9.06 -21.71
C VAL A 6 -12.09 8.58 -20.26
N THR A 7 -13.33 8.34 -19.84
CA THR A 7 -13.65 7.85 -18.48
C THR A 7 -13.01 6.50 -18.20
N TYR A 8 -12.92 5.63 -19.21
CA TYR A 8 -12.20 4.36 -19.11
C TYR A 8 -10.70 4.59 -18.82
N PHE A 9 -10.02 5.41 -19.62
CA PHE A 9 -8.59 5.68 -19.45
C PHE A 9 -8.28 6.38 -18.12
N GLU A 10 -9.12 7.33 -17.70
CA GLU A 10 -8.98 7.99 -16.39
C GLU A 10 -9.11 7.00 -15.23
N THR A 11 -10.09 6.09 -15.31
CA THR A 11 -10.28 5.05 -14.29
C THR A 11 -9.07 4.10 -14.25
N GLN A 12 -8.58 3.66 -15.41
CA GLN A 12 -7.42 2.78 -15.48
C GLN A 12 -6.14 3.44 -14.96
N ALA A 13 -5.92 4.72 -15.29
CA ALA A 13 -4.80 5.48 -14.76
C ALA A 13 -4.86 5.58 -13.23
N ARG A 14 -6.04 5.90 -12.65
CA ARG A 14 -6.23 5.94 -11.19
C ARG A 14 -5.93 4.60 -10.53
N LEU A 15 -6.49 3.51 -11.04
CA LEU A 15 -6.28 2.17 -10.49
C LEU A 15 -4.81 1.73 -10.56
N SER A 16 -4.09 2.10 -11.64
CA SER A 16 -2.66 1.86 -11.77
C SER A 16 -1.89 2.64 -10.70
N THR A 17 -2.11 3.96 -10.59
CA THR A 17 -1.44 4.80 -9.59
C THR A 17 -1.69 4.30 -8.16
N TRP A 18 -2.93 3.92 -7.84
CA TRP A 18 -3.26 3.37 -6.52
C TRP A 18 -2.55 2.06 -6.24
N THR A 19 -2.42 1.19 -7.24
CA THR A 19 -1.71 -0.08 -7.11
C THR A 19 -0.22 0.18 -6.87
N ASP A 20 0.41 1.02 -7.68
CA ASP A 20 1.83 1.36 -7.56
C ASP A 20 2.18 1.95 -6.18
N GLU A 21 1.33 2.83 -5.66
CA GLU A 21 1.54 3.45 -4.34
C GLU A 21 1.44 2.43 -3.20
N LEU A 22 0.42 1.56 -3.23
CA LEU A 22 0.24 0.51 -2.23
C LEU A 22 1.35 -0.54 -2.30
N GLU A 23 1.83 -0.87 -3.50
CA GLU A 23 2.96 -1.75 -3.70
C GLU A 23 4.26 -1.15 -3.15
N PHE A 24 4.50 0.14 -3.42
CA PHE A 24 5.66 0.84 -2.89
C PHE A 24 5.68 0.87 -1.35
N LEU A 25 4.57 1.29 -0.73
CA LEU A 25 4.46 1.34 0.73
C LEU A 25 4.57 -0.06 1.34
N GLY A 26 3.89 -1.05 0.74
CA GLY A 26 3.93 -2.42 1.19
C GLY A 26 5.33 -3.04 1.10
N TYR A 27 6.08 -2.74 0.04
CA TYR A 27 7.48 -3.14 -0.11
C TYR A 27 8.34 -2.57 1.02
N ILE A 28 8.27 -1.26 1.28
CA ILE A 28 9.05 -0.62 2.35
C ILE A 28 8.75 -1.28 3.70
N LEU A 29 7.47 -1.51 4.01
CA LEU A 29 7.10 -2.16 5.25
C LEU A 29 7.68 -3.56 5.35
N CYS A 30 7.61 -4.36 4.28
CA CYS A 30 8.17 -5.71 4.26
C CYS A 30 9.69 -5.70 4.48
N GLU A 31 10.44 -4.79 3.87
CA GLU A 31 11.89 -4.63 4.12
C GLU A 31 12.20 -4.28 5.59
N LEU A 32 11.30 -3.50 6.22
CA LEU A 32 11.45 -3.08 7.61
C LEU A 32 11.05 -4.15 8.63
N ILE A 33 10.29 -5.17 8.27
CA ILE A 33 9.83 -6.18 9.23
C ILE A 33 10.35 -7.59 8.93
N ASP A 34 10.68 -7.90 7.66
CA ASP A 34 11.02 -9.26 7.22
C ASP A 34 11.84 -9.27 5.90
N GLU A 35 13.01 -8.62 5.92
CA GLU A 35 13.94 -8.55 4.78
C GLU A 35 14.36 -9.95 4.27
N GLU A 36 14.52 -10.92 5.19
CA GLU A 36 14.96 -12.27 4.83
C GLU A 36 13.89 -13.04 4.02
N ARG A 37 12.60 -12.91 4.37
CA ARG A 37 11.53 -13.55 3.57
C ARG A 37 11.36 -12.92 2.20
N LEU A 38 11.47 -11.60 2.06
CA LEU A 38 11.45 -10.96 0.73
C LEU A 38 12.51 -11.55 -0.19
N ASN A 39 13.74 -11.64 0.32
CA ASN A 39 14.87 -12.26 -0.39
C ASN A 39 14.64 -13.75 -0.70
N THR A 40 14.03 -14.49 0.22
CA THR A 40 13.75 -15.94 0.07
C THR A 40 12.65 -16.22 -0.96
N ILE A 41 11.65 -15.34 -1.07
CA ILE A 41 10.56 -15.46 -2.06
C ILE A 41 11.03 -15.01 -3.46
N GLY A 42 12.26 -14.50 -3.57
CA GLY A 42 12.90 -14.16 -4.84
C GLY A 42 12.84 -12.67 -5.18
N TYR A 43 12.25 -11.84 -4.33
CA TYR A 43 12.28 -10.38 -4.44
C TYR A 43 13.60 -9.85 -3.87
N ARG A 44 14.70 -10.14 -4.56
CA ARG A 44 15.98 -9.46 -4.30
C ARG A 44 15.86 -8.04 -4.85
N CYS A 45 16.39 -7.06 -4.12
CA CYS A 45 16.52 -5.65 -4.51
C CYS A 45 16.20 -5.39 -5.99
N HIS A 46 15.10 -4.65 -6.24
CA HIS A 46 14.68 -4.07 -7.53
C HIS A 46 13.60 -4.80 -8.37
N GLN A 47 13.00 -5.91 -7.91
CA GLN A 47 11.72 -6.36 -8.47
C GLN A 47 10.59 -5.84 -7.58
N ALA A 48 9.74 -4.97 -8.13
CA ALA A 48 8.54 -4.47 -7.44
C ALA A 48 7.74 -5.68 -6.95
N ALA A 49 7.69 -5.86 -5.62
CA ALA A 49 6.84 -6.87 -5.02
C ALA A 49 5.41 -6.48 -5.35
N ASP A 50 4.74 -7.32 -6.12
CA ASP A 50 3.36 -7.03 -6.49
C ASP A 50 2.47 -7.11 -5.24
N LEU A 51 1.33 -6.42 -5.29
CA LEU A 51 0.42 -6.32 -4.15
C LEU A 51 0.02 -7.71 -3.60
N PRO A 52 -0.21 -8.75 -4.44
CA PRO A 52 -0.39 -10.12 -3.96
C PRO A 52 0.74 -10.66 -3.08
N ALA A 53 2.01 -10.49 -3.49
CA ALA A 53 3.15 -10.95 -2.71
C ALA A 53 3.26 -10.20 -1.37
N ILE A 54 3.10 -8.87 -1.39
CA ILE A 54 3.08 -8.03 -0.19
C ILE A 54 2.00 -8.50 0.78
N ILE A 55 0.77 -8.69 0.29
CA ILE A 55 -0.35 -9.17 1.10
C ILE A 55 -0.02 -10.53 1.73
N SER A 56 0.62 -11.44 0.97
CA SER A 56 1.01 -12.76 1.48
C SER A 56 2.00 -12.66 2.65
N ILE A 57 3.02 -11.80 2.53
CA ILE A 57 4.04 -11.59 3.57
C ILE A 57 3.40 -10.96 4.81
N LEU A 58 2.67 -9.86 4.63
CA LEU A 58 2.03 -9.14 5.73
C LEU A 58 1.01 -10.02 6.46
N ARG A 59 0.26 -10.89 5.76
CA ARG A 59 -0.69 -11.82 6.41
C ARG A 59 -0.03 -12.84 7.31
N LEU A 60 1.23 -13.22 7.06
CA LEU A 60 1.97 -14.09 7.98
C LEU A 60 2.36 -13.32 9.23
N GLN A 61 2.91 -12.11 9.06
CA GLN A 61 3.28 -11.22 10.17
C GLN A 61 2.08 -10.85 11.06
N LEU A 62 0.91 -10.64 10.46
CA LEU A 62 -0.35 -10.34 11.17
C LEU A 62 -0.92 -11.53 11.97
N LYS A 63 -0.34 -12.73 11.85
CA LYS A 63 -0.72 -13.91 12.66
C LYS A 63 0.30 -14.18 13.78
N GLU A 64 1.45 -13.53 13.76
CA GLU A 64 2.49 -13.72 14.77
C GLU A 64 2.16 -12.81 15.98
N PRO A 65 1.78 -13.37 17.14
CA PRO A 65 1.31 -12.59 18.30
C PRO A 65 2.39 -11.68 18.90
N ASP A 66 3.66 -12.02 18.69
CA ASP A 66 4.83 -11.23 19.11
C ASP A 66 5.56 -10.59 17.92
N GLY A 67 4.93 -10.61 16.73
CA GLY A 67 5.49 -10.08 15.49
C GLY A 67 5.66 -8.55 15.52
N CYS A 68 6.42 -8.02 14.57
CA CYS A 68 6.75 -6.59 14.52
C CYS A 68 5.49 -5.70 14.52
N LEU A 69 4.47 -6.08 13.73
CA LEU A 69 3.21 -5.35 13.64
C LEU A 69 2.38 -5.42 14.94
N ALA A 70 2.42 -6.54 15.66
CA ALA A 70 1.69 -6.70 16.93
C ALA A 70 2.23 -5.80 18.06
N LYS A 71 3.49 -5.36 17.96
CA LYS A 71 4.08 -4.38 18.87
C LYS A 71 3.63 -2.94 18.59
N MET A 72 3.14 -2.67 17.38
CA MET A 72 2.84 -1.31 16.89
C MET A 72 1.36 -0.99 16.83
N MET A 73 0.52 -2.02 16.73
CA MET A 73 -0.91 -1.89 16.52
C MET A 73 -1.67 -2.67 17.59
N THR A 74 -2.81 -2.13 18.01
CA THR A 74 -3.77 -2.87 18.84
C THR A 74 -4.43 -4.01 18.03
N GLU A 75 -5.04 -4.99 18.69
CA GLU A 75 -5.72 -6.10 18.00
C GLU A 75 -6.85 -5.63 17.07
N ASP A 76 -7.56 -4.57 17.45
CA ASP A 76 -8.58 -3.94 16.62
C ASP A 76 -7.97 -3.33 15.34
N GLU A 77 -6.82 -2.68 15.47
CA GLU A 77 -6.10 -2.11 14.33
C GLU A 77 -5.51 -3.18 13.41
N LEU A 78 -4.96 -4.26 13.97
CA LEU A 78 -4.52 -5.43 13.19
C LEU A 78 -5.69 -6.06 12.44
N THR A 79 -6.86 -6.14 13.06
CA THR A 79 -8.08 -6.66 12.42
C THR A 79 -8.52 -5.78 11.25
N VAL A 80 -8.56 -4.46 11.44
CA VAL A 80 -8.85 -3.51 10.36
C VAL A 80 -7.81 -3.59 9.26
N PHE A 81 -6.53 -3.71 9.60
CA PHE A 81 -5.44 -3.79 8.62
C PHE A 81 -5.51 -5.07 7.79
N ARG A 82 -5.79 -6.22 8.40
CA ARG A 82 -6.07 -7.49 7.71
C ARG A 82 -7.22 -7.34 6.70
N TRP A 83 -8.33 -6.73 7.13
CA TRP A 83 -9.48 -6.49 6.27
C TRP A 83 -9.16 -5.55 5.09
N LEU A 84 -8.40 -4.47 5.33
CA LEU A 84 -7.98 -3.53 4.29
C LEU A 84 -7.05 -4.19 3.25
N LEU A 85 -6.11 -5.04 3.68
CA LEU A 85 -5.24 -5.80 2.78
C LEU A 85 -6.02 -6.80 1.90
N GLU A 86 -7.06 -7.42 2.44
CA GLU A 86 -7.93 -8.28 1.64
C GLU A 86 -8.71 -7.46 0.61
N LYS A 87 -9.22 -6.30 1.00
CA LYS A 87 -9.98 -5.39 0.14
C LYS A 87 -9.14 -4.75 -0.97
N SER A 88 -7.87 -4.44 -0.72
CA SER A 88 -7.01 -3.87 -1.77
C SER A 88 -6.73 -4.83 -2.92
N ARG A 89 -6.93 -6.15 -2.73
CA ARG A 89 -6.91 -7.12 -3.82
C ARG A 89 -7.95 -6.81 -4.89
N ASP A 90 -9.09 -6.22 -4.51
CA ASP A 90 -10.13 -5.82 -5.45
C ASP A 90 -9.62 -4.70 -6.39
N ILE A 91 -8.82 -3.76 -5.88
CA ILE A 91 -8.18 -2.70 -6.68
C ILE A 91 -7.30 -3.32 -7.78
N ARG A 92 -6.39 -4.22 -7.40
CA ARG A 92 -5.49 -4.91 -8.35
C ARG A 92 -6.25 -5.78 -9.34
N ASN A 93 -7.26 -6.53 -8.89
CA ASN A 93 -8.08 -7.36 -9.77
C ASN A 93 -8.82 -6.51 -10.81
N LEU A 94 -9.38 -5.37 -10.41
CA LEU A 94 -10.09 -4.47 -11.32
C LEU A 94 -9.15 -3.78 -12.31
N MET A 95 -7.95 -3.41 -11.87
CA MET A 95 -6.87 -2.95 -12.75
C MET A 95 -6.53 -4.02 -13.80
N ALA A 96 -6.34 -5.28 -13.39
CA ALA A 96 -5.92 -6.36 -14.28
C ALA A 96 -7.01 -6.83 -15.27
N HIS A 97 -8.29 -6.69 -14.90
CA HIS A 97 -9.41 -7.17 -15.72
C HIS A 97 -10.07 -6.09 -16.58
N HIS A 98 -9.61 -4.83 -16.49
CA HIS A 98 -10.13 -3.70 -17.27
C HIS A 98 -11.66 -3.56 -17.23
N ASN A 99 -12.26 -3.86 -16.08
CA ASN A 99 -13.72 -3.81 -15.92
C ASN A 99 -14.20 -2.35 -15.82
N ILE A 100 -15.33 -2.07 -16.47
CA ILE A 100 -16.03 -0.79 -16.34
C ILE A 100 -16.65 -0.70 -14.94
N LEU A 101 -16.34 0.38 -14.22
CA LEU A 101 -16.85 0.65 -12.87
C LEU A 101 -17.91 1.75 -12.90
N ASN A 102 -18.79 1.74 -11.90
CA ASN A 102 -19.61 2.90 -11.57
C ASN A 102 -18.90 3.74 -10.50
N ASP A 103 -19.36 4.97 -10.32
CA ASP A 103 -18.74 5.93 -9.41
C ASP A 103 -18.77 5.47 -7.94
N ASP A 104 -19.81 4.74 -7.54
CA ASP A 104 -19.95 4.22 -6.17
C ASP A 104 -18.85 3.21 -5.82
N ILE A 105 -18.57 2.25 -6.72
CA ILE A 105 -17.50 1.28 -6.53
C ILE A 105 -16.14 2.00 -6.54
N LEU A 106 -15.94 2.95 -7.45
CA LEU A 106 -14.68 3.70 -7.53
C LEU A 106 -14.39 4.48 -6.23
N ASN A 107 -15.42 5.09 -5.64
CA ASN A 107 -15.33 5.80 -4.36
C ASN A 107 -15.03 4.85 -3.17
N ASP A 108 -15.61 3.65 -3.15
CA ASP A 108 -15.30 2.65 -2.10
C ASP A 108 -13.84 2.15 -2.20
N LEU A 109 -13.34 1.98 -3.43
CA LEU A 109 -11.95 1.61 -3.68
C LEU A 109 -10.98 2.73 -3.29
N GLU A 110 -11.31 3.98 -3.59
CA GLU A 110 -10.52 5.15 -3.18
C GLU A 110 -10.39 5.22 -1.66
N LYS A 111 -11.50 5.09 -0.93
CA LYS A 111 -11.49 5.04 0.55
C LYS A 111 -10.68 3.88 1.08
N THR A 112 -10.75 2.72 0.42
CA THR A 112 -9.93 1.55 0.78
C THR A 112 -8.45 1.84 0.60
N LYS A 113 -8.07 2.44 -0.54
CA LYS A 113 -6.70 2.86 -0.85
C LYS A 113 -6.19 3.84 0.20
N GLU A 114 -6.92 4.92 0.48
CA GLU A 114 -6.49 5.95 1.44
C GLU A 114 -6.30 5.38 2.84
N ARG A 115 -7.26 4.57 3.31
CA ARG A 115 -7.19 3.94 4.63
C ARG A 115 -6.04 2.94 4.73
N LEU A 116 -5.81 2.16 3.67
CA LEU A 116 -4.71 1.21 3.65
C LEU A 116 -3.35 1.93 3.59
N GLY A 117 -3.21 2.95 2.74
CA GLY A 117 -2.00 3.78 2.64
C GLY A 117 -1.63 4.40 3.99
N ALA A 118 -2.58 5.03 4.68
CA ALA A 118 -2.36 5.60 6.00
C ALA A 118 -1.91 4.55 7.04
N ARG A 119 -2.45 3.33 6.98
CA ARG A 119 -2.06 2.23 7.89
C ARG A 119 -0.67 1.67 7.56
N LEU A 120 -0.32 1.58 6.28
CA LEU A 120 1.02 1.21 5.84
C LEU A 120 2.05 2.25 6.30
N GLU A 121 1.80 3.54 6.08
CA GLU A 121 2.67 4.61 6.55
C GLU A 121 2.87 4.58 8.07
N PHE A 122 1.78 4.41 8.83
CA PHE A 122 1.85 4.27 10.28
C PHE A 122 2.74 3.09 10.69
N ALA A 123 2.54 1.92 10.08
CA ALA A 123 3.35 0.73 10.34
C ALA A 123 4.82 0.95 9.98
N ILE A 124 5.09 1.61 8.85
CA ILE A 124 6.46 1.93 8.41
C ILE A 124 7.15 2.84 9.44
N ARG A 125 6.49 3.90 9.90
CA ARG A 125 7.06 4.79 10.92
C ARG A 125 7.35 4.04 12.22
N GLY A 126 6.44 3.16 12.64
CA GLY A 126 6.65 2.28 13.79
C GLY A 126 7.87 1.37 13.63
N ALA A 127 7.96 0.66 12.51
CA ALA A 127 9.06 -0.27 12.23
C ALA A 127 10.40 0.41 12.04
N ALA A 128 10.40 1.58 11.39
CA ALA A 128 11.58 2.42 11.26
C ALA A 128 12.09 2.88 12.65
N SER A 129 11.19 3.36 13.50
CA SER A 129 11.53 3.82 14.86
C SER A 129 12.10 2.70 15.73
N ASP A 130 11.54 1.49 15.66
CA ASP A 130 12.07 0.31 16.37
C ASP A 130 13.50 -0.04 15.92
N ARG A 131 13.84 0.26 14.66
CA ARG A 131 15.20 0.13 14.10
C ARG A 131 16.08 1.38 14.30
N GLY A 132 15.63 2.38 15.04
CA GLY A 132 16.37 3.62 15.31
C GLY A 132 16.39 4.62 14.14
N ILE A 133 15.49 4.48 13.18
CA ILE A 133 15.33 5.38 12.02
C ILE A 133 14.19 6.36 12.32
N TYR A 134 14.53 7.62 12.59
CA TYR A 134 13.56 8.64 13.05
C TYR A 134 13.14 9.66 11.98
N GLN A 135 13.78 9.68 10.82
CA GLN A 135 13.49 10.63 9.73
C GLN A 135 12.73 9.95 8.57
N VAL A 136 11.54 9.43 8.86
CA VAL A 136 10.62 8.96 7.81
C VAL A 136 9.61 10.07 7.54
N CYS A 137 9.87 10.89 6.53
CA CYS A 137 8.96 11.94 6.07
C CYS A 137 8.25 11.45 4.81
N PHE A 138 6.93 11.23 4.90
CA PHE A 138 6.07 11.07 3.73
C PHE A 138 5.46 12.44 3.46
N ASP A 139 6.12 13.25 2.64
CA ASP A 139 5.61 14.57 2.29
C ASP A 139 4.37 14.41 1.39
N ILE A 140 3.19 14.61 1.99
CA ILE A 140 1.96 14.90 1.28
C ILE A 140 1.79 16.43 1.37
N ASP A 141 2.58 17.18 0.58
CA ASP A 141 2.36 18.59 0.18
C ASP A 141 3.64 19.25 -0.37
N SER A 142 4.41 18.56 -1.22
CA SER A 142 5.47 19.22 -1.98
C SER A 142 4.90 19.90 -3.23
N HIS A 143 4.19 21.02 -3.04
CA HIS A 143 4.23 22.06 -4.07
C HIS A 143 5.70 22.46 -4.25
N PRO A 144 6.28 22.41 -5.46
CA PRO A 144 7.63 22.89 -5.66
C PRO A 144 7.54 24.42 -5.70
N ASP A 145 7.52 25.05 -4.53
CA ASP A 145 7.78 26.49 -4.46
C ASP A 145 9.25 26.69 -4.82
N ILE A 146 9.41 27.11 -6.07
CA ILE A 146 10.61 27.63 -6.69
C ILE A 146 11.19 28.70 -5.77
N LEU A 147 12.18 28.35 -4.96
CA LEU A 147 13.13 29.31 -4.42
C LEU A 147 14.22 29.52 -5.46
N LEU A 148 13.91 30.36 -6.44
CA LEU A 148 14.91 31.08 -7.21
C LEU A 148 15.64 32.01 -6.26
N ILE A 149 16.90 31.66 -5.98
CA ILE A 149 17.89 32.57 -5.44
C ILE A 149 18.13 33.67 -6.50
N SER A 150 17.92 34.92 -6.12
CA SER A 150 18.54 36.09 -6.73
C SER A 150 18.81 37.12 -5.64
#